data_AF-R6HVE4-F1
#
_entry.id   AF-R6HVE4-F1
#
_cell.length_a   1.000
_cell.length_b   1.000
_cell.length_c   1.000
_cell.angle_alpha   90.00
_cell.angle_beta   90.00
_cell.angle_gamma   90.00
#
_symmetry.space_group_name_H-M   'P 1'
#
loop_
_entity.id
_entity.type
_entity.pdbx_description
1 polymer ?
#
loop_
_entity_poly.entity_id
_entity_poly.type
_entity_poly.pdbx_seq_one_letter_code
_entity_poly.pdbx_strand_id
1 'polypeptide(L)'
;MEEMRPMQQPQRQQTACAQPGEGRLPCCAPLANPYVPFQQEESPKYEARRGLIRGTLFPGLDLPFMGMVNNTEKSDTPMHELQALAFAIQELALYLDTHREDREALELYRAYQELYNKGVEAYVKEYGPLNHTSRTEGDRYLWLDDPWPWDYQGNKD
;
A
#
# COMPACT_ATOMS: atom_id res chain seq x y z
N MET A 1 -38.36 -19.41 38.00
CA MET A 1 -37.21 -18.68 37.45
C MET A 1 -36.37 -19.72 36.75
N GLU A 2 -36.60 -19.90 35.46
CA GLU A 2 -35.86 -20.87 34.64
C GLU A 2 -34.51 -20.24 34.27
N GLU A 3 -33.43 -20.84 34.73
CA GLU A 3 -32.06 -20.40 34.52
C GLU A 3 -31.69 -20.51 33.03
N MET A 4 -31.36 -19.38 32.39
CA MET A 4 -30.92 -19.33 30.99
C MET A 4 -29.57 -20.04 30.85
N ARG A 5 -29.57 -21.21 30.21
CA ARG A 5 -28.35 -21.94 29.84
C ARG A 5 -27.56 -21.15 28.79
N PRO A 6 -26.24 -21.03 28.91
CA PRO A 6 -25.42 -20.34 27.91
C PRO A 6 -25.40 -21.12 26.60
N MET A 7 -25.65 -20.42 25.48
CA MET A 7 -25.49 -20.98 24.14
C MET A 7 -24.01 -21.28 23.89
N GLN A 8 -23.69 -22.56 23.68
CA GLN A 8 -22.37 -23.00 23.25
C GLN A 8 -22.14 -22.54 21.81
N GLN A 9 -21.17 -21.64 21.60
CA GLN A 9 -20.74 -21.28 20.25
C GLN A 9 -20.12 -22.51 19.56
N PRO A 10 -20.42 -22.76 18.27
CA PRO A 10 -19.87 -23.90 17.56
C PRO A 10 -18.35 -23.77 17.49
N GLN A 11 -17.63 -24.76 18.02
CA GLN A 11 -16.19 -24.88 17.85
C GLN A 11 -15.89 -25.04 16.36
N ARG A 12 -15.23 -24.04 15.75
CA ARG A 12 -14.67 -24.17 14.40
C ARG A 12 -13.61 -25.25 14.44
N GLN A 13 -13.92 -26.43 13.89
CA GLN A 13 -12.89 -27.41 13.57
C GLN A 13 -12.00 -26.80 12.50
N GLN A 14 -10.73 -26.55 12.82
CA GLN A 14 -9.70 -26.30 11.83
C GLN A 14 -9.50 -27.59 11.05
N THR A 15 -10.26 -27.77 9.97
CA THR A 15 -9.89 -28.72 8.93
C THR A 15 -8.57 -28.26 8.36
N ALA A 16 -7.52 -29.07 8.53
CA ALA A 16 -6.23 -28.81 7.91
C ALA A 16 -6.43 -28.52 6.42
N CYS A 17 -6.05 -27.33 5.98
CA CYS A 17 -6.01 -27.01 4.56
C CYS A 17 -5.01 -27.97 3.88
N ALA A 18 -5.26 -28.29 2.60
CA ALA A 18 -4.33 -29.08 1.80
C ALA A 18 -2.92 -28.49 1.84
N GLN A 19 -1.90 -29.34 1.67
CA GLN A 19 -0.50 -28.91 1.65
C GLN A 19 -0.32 -27.78 0.60
N PRO A 20 0.60 -26.82 0.83
CA PRO A 20 0.87 -25.77 -0.15
C PRO A 20 1.15 -26.36 -1.54
N GLY A 21 0.29 -26.04 -2.53
CA GLY A 21 0.40 -26.55 -3.89
C GLY A 21 -0.54 -27.73 -4.25
N GLU A 22 -1.36 -28.21 -3.33
CA GLU A 22 -2.32 -29.30 -3.59
C GLU A 22 -3.79 -28.83 -3.60
N GLY A 23 -4.56 -29.30 -4.58
CA GLY A 23 -6.03 -29.12 -4.66
C GLY A 23 -6.68 -30.27 -5.43
N ARG A 24 -7.83 -30.77 -4.97
CA ARG A 24 -8.61 -31.81 -5.68
C ARG A 24 -9.78 -31.16 -6.42
N LEU A 25 -9.81 -31.32 -7.75
CA LEU A 25 -10.97 -30.97 -8.58
C LEU A 25 -12.00 -32.13 -8.61
N PRO A 26 -13.31 -31.85 -8.64
CA PRO A 26 -14.31 -32.88 -8.86
C PRO A 26 -14.20 -33.50 -10.27
N CYS A 27 -14.66 -34.74 -10.43
CA CYS A 27 -14.55 -35.50 -11.69
C CYS A 27 -15.30 -34.88 -12.89
N CYS A 28 -16.20 -33.93 -12.63
CA CYS A 28 -16.99 -33.20 -13.62
C CYS A 28 -16.80 -31.67 -13.53
N ALA A 29 -15.61 -31.21 -13.16
CA ALA A 29 -15.33 -29.77 -13.08
C ALA A 29 -15.55 -29.09 -14.46
N PRO A 30 -16.19 -27.90 -14.50
CA PRO A 30 -16.33 -27.14 -15.73
C PRO A 30 -14.96 -26.80 -16.32
N LEU A 31 -14.87 -26.72 -17.65
CA LEU A 31 -13.64 -26.51 -18.43
C LEU A 31 -12.79 -25.30 -17.97
N ALA A 32 -13.42 -24.32 -17.32
CA ALA A 32 -12.73 -23.26 -16.60
C ALA A 32 -13.55 -22.88 -15.37
N ASN A 33 -13.02 -23.12 -14.18
CA ASN A 33 -13.45 -22.44 -12.97
C ASN A 33 -12.28 -21.56 -12.49
N PRO A 34 -12.38 -20.23 -12.55
CA PRO A 34 -11.33 -19.39 -11.96
C PRO A 34 -11.32 -19.64 -10.45
N TYR A 35 -10.29 -20.32 -9.96
CA TYR A 35 -10.05 -20.42 -8.54
C TYR A 35 -9.32 -19.15 -8.11
N VAL A 36 -10.05 -18.26 -7.43
CA VAL A 36 -9.45 -17.09 -6.79
C VAL A 36 -9.08 -17.52 -5.36
N PRO A 37 -7.79 -17.69 -5.03
CA PRO A 37 -7.40 -17.97 -3.66
C PRO A 37 -7.86 -16.81 -2.78
N PHE A 38 -8.69 -17.11 -1.79
CA PHE A 38 -9.09 -16.14 -0.78
C PHE A 38 -7.93 -15.91 0.17
N GLN A 39 -7.64 -14.64 0.45
CA GLN A 39 -6.68 -14.30 1.48
C GLN A 39 -7.25 -14.69 2.85
N GLN A 40 -6.48 -15.45 3.64
CA GLN A 40 -6.92 -15.87 4.97
C GLN A 40 -6.93 -14.67 5.92
N GLU A 41 -7.89 -14.65 6.85
CA GLU A 41 -8.13 -13.56 7.81
C GLU A 41 -6.86 -13.20 8.62
N GLU A 42 -6.05 -14.20 8.97
CA GLU A 42 -4.78 -14.05 9.70
C GLU A 42 -3.55 -14.42 8.87
N SER A 43 -3.55 -14.05 7.58
CA SER A 43 -2.37 -14.28 6.73
C SER A 43 -1.12 -13.60 7.32
N PRO A 44 0.07 -14.26 7.29
CA PRO A 44 1.32 -13.65 7.68
C PRO A 44 1.53 -12.31 6.97
N LYS A 45 2.09 -11.33 7.68
CA LYS A 45 2.40 -10.00 7.15
C LYS A 45 3.88 -9.74 7.31
N TYR A 46 4.48 -9.08 6.33
CA TYR A 46 5.78 -8.45 6.52
C TYR A 46 5.67 -7.33 7.55
N GLU A 47 6.79 -7.02 8.21
CA GLU A 47 6.96 -5.73 8.86
C GLU A 47 6.80 -4.60 7.82
N ALA A 48 6.26 -3.45 8.21
CA ALA A 48 5.94 -2.35 7.29
C ALA A 48 7.11 -1.95 6.38
N ARG A 49 8.34 -1.80 6.92
CA ARG A 49 9.54 -1.46 6.14
C ARG A 49 9.86 -2.53 5.09
N ARG A 50 9.75 -3.80 5.47
CA ARG A 50 9.97 -4.92 4.53
C ARG A 50 8.85 -5.03 3.50
N GLY A 51 7.60 -4.78 3.89
CA GLY A 51 6.46 -4.74 2.97
C GLY A 51 6.59 -3.66 1.92
N LEU A 52 7.10 -2.48 2.32
CA LEU A 52 7.41 -1.38 1.39
C LEU A 52 8.45 -1.78 0.35
N ILE A 53 9.53 -2.44 0.77
CA ILE A 53 10.58 -2.93 -0.14
C ILE A 53 10.00 -3.98 -1.09
N ARG A 54 9.25 -4.96 -0.58
CA ARG A 54 8.65 -6.03 -1.38
C ARG A 54 7.53 -5.55 -2.29
N GLY A 55 6.90 -4.40 -2.00
CA GLY A 55 5.74 -3.90 -2.73
C GLY A 55 4.43 -4.60 -2.37
N THR A 56 4.44 -5.43 -1.33
CA THR A 56 3.27 -6.11 -0.79
C THR A 56 3.45 -6.36 0.70
N LEU A 57 2.38 -6.26 1.48
CA LEU A 57 2.39 -6.61 2.89
C LEU A 57 2.35 -8.13 3.12
N PHE A 58 1.88 -8.90 2.13
CA PHE A 58 1.57 -10.32 2.30
C PHE A 58 2.63 -11.19 1.60
N PRO A 59 3.42 -11.99 2.34
CA PRO A 59 4.41 -12.89 1.75
C PRO A 59 3.81 -13.89 0.76
N GLY A 60 2.55 -14.31 0.98
CA GLY A 60 1.84 -15.19 0.05
C GLY A 60 1.49 -14.53 -1.30
N LEU A 61 1.55 -13.20 -1.38
CA LEU A 61 1.37 -12.42 -2.60
C LEU A 61 2.69 -11.85 -3.15
N ASP A 62 3.82 -12.11 -2.49
CA ASP A 62 5.16 -11.68 -2.93
C ASP A 62 5.66 -12.59 -4.05
N LEU A 63 5.05 -12.45 -5.22
CA LEU A 63 5.35 -13.22 -6.42
C LEU A 63 6.40 -12.47 -7.26
N PRO A 64 7.64 -12.99 -7.40
CA PRO A 64 8.70 -12.28 -8.09
C PRO A 64 8.43 -12.18 -9.60
N PHE A 65 8.50 -10.97 -10.14
CA PHE A 65 8.41 -10.76 -11.58
C PHE A 65 9.72 -11.19 -12.25
N MET A 66 9.67 -12.22 -13.09
CA MET A 66 10.86 -12.81 -13.75
C MET A 66 11.98 -13.22 -12.76
N GLY A 67 11.61 -13.63 -11.54
CA GLY A 67 12.58 -13.97 -10.49
C GLY A 67 13.27 -12.76 -9.85
N MET A 68 12.91 -11.53 -10.23
CA MET A 68 13.40 -10.31 -9.61
C MET A 68 12.66 -10.08 -8.29
N VAL A 69 13.44 -9.81 -7.25
CA VAL A 69 12.94 -9.52 -5.90
C VAL A 69 13.54 -8.20 -5.45
N ASN A 70 12.68 -7.31 -4.98
CA ASN A 70 13.13 -6.08 -4.35
C ASN A 70 13.69 -6.40 -2.96
N ASN A 71 14.98 -6.09 -2.76
CA ASN A 71 15.65 -6.26 -1.47
C ASN A 71 16.32 -4.99 -0.97
N THR A 72 16.41 -3.97 -1.83
CA THR A 72 17.07 -2.72 -1.50
C THR A 72 16.16 -1.89 -0.60
N GLU A 73 16.67 -1.51 0.57
CA GLU A 73 15.97 -0.53 1.41
C GLU A 73 15.83 0.79 0.66
N LYS A 74 14.66 1.40 0.80
CA LYS A 74 14.41 2.74 0.27
C LYS A 74 15.08 3.73 1.22
N SER A 75 15.91 4.62 0.67
CA SER A 75 16.53 5.71 1.43
C SER A 75 15.47 6.72 1.85
N ASP A 76 15.68 7.38 2.99
CA ASP A 76 14.82 8.45 3.49
C ASP A 76 15.12 9.76 2.73
N THR A 77 14.84 9.78 1.42
CA THR A 77 14.96 11.00 0.60
C THR A 77 13.68 11.81 0.66
N PRO A 78 13.73 13.13 0.42
CA PRO A 78 12.53 13.97 0.33
C PRO A 78 11.47 13.43 -0.65
N MET A 79 11.90 12.83 -1.76
CA MET A 79 11.00 12.17 -2.71
C MET A 79 10.29 10.96 -2.10
N HIS A 80 11.00 10.08 -1.40
CA HIS A 80 10.38 8.90 -0.79
C HIS A 80 9.41 9.28 0.33
N GLU A 81 9.71 10.33 1.11
CA GLU A 81 8.78 10.88 2.11
C GLU A 81 7.50 11.40 1.45
N LEU A 82 7.62 12.17 0.37
CA LEU A 82 6.47 12.65 -0.41
C LEU A 82 5.63 11.51 -0.97
N GLN A 83 6.25 10.46 -1.50
CA GLN A 83 5.56 9.28 -2.00
C GLN A 83 4.81 8.54 -0.88
N ALA A 84 5.43 8.40 0.30
CA ALA A 84 4.80 7.77 1.46
C ALA A 84 3.58 8.57 1.95
N LEU A 85 3.69 9.90 2.02
CA LEU A 85 2.59 10.78 2.38
C LEU A 85 1.46 10.73 1.34
N ALA A 86 1.78 10.78 0.04
CA ALA A 86 0.79 10.68 -1.03
C ALA A 86 0.01 9.36 -0.96
N PHE A 87 0.71 8.24 -0.71
CA PHE A 87 0.08 6.95 -0.50
C PHE A 87 -0.86 6.98 0.72
N ALA A 88 -0.37 7.44 1.88
CA ALA A 88 -1.18 7.48 3.10
C ALA A 88 -2.44 8.35 2.96
N ILE A 89 -2.33 9.50 2.29
CA ILE A 89 -3.47 10.37 1.97
C ILE A 89 -4.50 9.64 1.12
N GLN A 90 -4.07 8.93 0.07
CA GLN A 90 -4.97 8.20 -0.81
C GLN A 90 -5.69 7.04 -0.09
N GLU A 91 -4.97 6.29 0.74
CA GLU A 91 -5.56 5.19 1.53
C GLU A 91 -6.55 5.71 2.57
N LEU A 92 -6.22 6.79 3.28
CA LEU A 92 -7.16 7.41 4.23
C LEU A 92 -8.40 7.97 3.54
N ALA A 93 -8.27 8.55 2.34
CA ALA A 93 -9.44 8.97 1.56
C ALA A 93 -10.37 7.79 1.23
N LEU A 94 -9.80 6.68 0.74
CA LEU A 94 -10.57 5.46 0.44
C LEU A 94 -11.22 4.85 1.69
N TYR A 95 -10.52 4.90 2.84
CA TYR A 95 -11.09 4.47 4.12
C TYR A 95 -12.30 5.33 4.52
N LEU A 96 -12.14 6.66 4.45
CA LEU A 96 -13.18 7.63 4.81
C LEU A 96 -14.41 7.58 3.90
N ASP A 97 -14.29 7.12 2.65
CA ASP A 97 -15.44 6.88 1.75
C ASP A 97 -16.49 5.94 2.40
N THR A 98 -16.01 4.97 3.21
CA THR A 98 -16.85 4.01 3.92
C THR A 98 -17.01 4.31 5.42
N HIS A 99 -16.14 5.14 5.99
CA HIS A 99 -16.09 5.47 7.43
C HIS A 99 -16.13 6.98 7.71
N ARG A 100 -17.07 7.70 7.09
CA ARG A 100 -17.12 9.18 7.12
C ARG A 100 -17.17 9.84 8.51
N GLU A 101 -17.68 9.13 9.51
CA GLU A 101 -17.83 9.65 10.88
C GLU A 101 -16.60 9.38 11.77
N ASP A 102 -15.59 8.67 11.24
CA ASP A 102 -14.34 8.45 11.95
C ASP A 102 -13.51 9.74 12.01
N ARG A 103 -13.60 10.40 13.17
CA ARG A 103 -12.93 11.68 13.41
C ARG A 103 -11.42 11.55 13.51
N GLU A 104 -10.91 10.44 14.02
CA GLU A 104 -9.47 10.23 14.18
C GLU A 104 -8.82 10.05 12.80
N ALA A 105 -9.43 9.22 11.93
CA ALA A 105 -8.98 9.06 10.55
C ALA A 105 -9.03 10.38 9.76
N LEU A 106 -10.08 11.20 9.97
CA LEU A 106 -10.22 12.50 9.33
C LEU A 106 -9.17 13.52 9.78
N GLU A 107 -8.84 13.53 11.08
CA GLU A 107 -7.77 14.39 11.62
C GLU A 107 -6.41 13.99 11.07
N LEU A 108 -6.12 12.68 11.01
CA LEU A 108 -4.88 12.16 10.40
C LEU A 108 -4.77 12.51 8.92
N TYR A 109 -5.86 12.34 8.16
CA TYR A 109 -5.93 12.67 6.74
C TYR A 109 -5.55 14.14 6.50
N ARG A 110 -6.12 15.07 7.28
CA ARG A 110 -5.82 16.51 7.17
C ARG A 110 -4.38 16.82 7.55
N ALA A 111 -3.88 16.22 8.63
CA ALA A 111 -2.50 16.40 9.07
C ALA A 111 -1.50 15.97 7.99
N TYR A 112 -1.76 14.83 7.33
CA TYR A 112 -0.92 14.34 6.24
C TYR A 112 -1.01 15.21 4.99
N GLN A 113 -2.19 15.73 4.63
CA GLN A 113 -2.32 16.70 3.55
C GLN A 113 -1.49 17.96 3.80
N GLU A 114 -1.52 18.50 5.02
CA GLU A 114 -0.70 19.67 5.37
C GLU A 114 0.79 19.35 5.27
N LEU A 115 1.22 18.21 5.81
CA LEU A 115 2.62 17.79 5.76
C LEU A 115 3.10 17.54 4.33
N TYR A 116 2.26 16.90 3.49
CA TYR A 116 2.55 16.68 2.07
C TYR A 116 2.73 17.99 1.32
N ASN A 117 1.82 18.96 1.51
CA ASN A 117 1.91 20.26 0.83
C ASN A 117 3.19 21.01 1.22
N LYS A 118 3.56 21.01 2.51
CA LYS A 118 4.84 21.58 2.97
C LYS A 118 6.05 20.87 2.35
N GLY A 119 6.00 19.53 2.28
CA GLY A 119 7.03 18.73 1.62
C GLY A 119 7.15 19.06 0.14
N VAL A 120 6.04 19.25 -0.57
CA VAL A 120 6.04 19.60 -1.99
C VAL A 120 6.64 20.98 -2.20
N GLU A 121 6.28 21.97 -1.37
CA GLU A 121 6.88 23.30 -1.42
C GLU A 121 8.40 23.25 -1.21
N ALA A 122 8.86 22.51 -0.20
CA ALA A 122 10.28 22.34 0.07
C ALA A 122 11.01 21.61 -1.08
N TYR A 123 10.43 20.52 -1.59
CA TYR A 123 10.99 19.75 -2.69
C TYR A 123 11.09 20.60 -3.96
N VAL A 124 10.03 21.30 -4.34
CA VAL A 124 10.00 22.10 -5.57
C VAL A 124 10.99 23.26 -5.53
N LYS A 125 11.19 23.85 -4.35
CA LYS A 125 12.18 24.92 -4.15
C LYS A 125 13.62 24.44 -4.38
N GLU A 126 13.94 23.21 -3.96
CA GLU A 126 15.30 22.68 -3.99
C GLU A 126 15.61 21.93 -5.30
N TYR A 127 14.68 21.08 -5.75
CA TYR A 127 14.88 20.12 -6.83
C TYR A 127 14.14 20.47 -8.13
N GLY A 128 13.25 21.47 -8.11
CA GLY A 128 12.43 21.84 -9.25
C GLY A 128 11.05 21.15 -9.29
N PRO A 129 10.26 21.39 -10.34
CA PRO A 129 8.84 21.04 -10.36
C PRO A 129 8.59 19.52 -10.29
N LEU A 130 7.71 19.11 -9.37
CA LEU A 130 7.29 17.71 -9.20
C LEU A 130 6.33 17.25 -10.32
N ASN A 131 5.51 18.16 -10.83
CA ASN A 131 4.60 17.92 -11.95
C ASN A 131 4.29 19.23 -12.70
N HIS A 132 3.55 19.15 -13.81
CA HIS A 132 3.16 20.32 -14.61
C HIS A 132 2.36 21.39 -13.86
N THR A 133 1.78 21.07 -12.70
CA THR A 133 1.02 22.02 -11.87
C THR A 133 1.86 22.63 -10.75
N SER A 134 3.10 22.17 -10.56
CA SER A 134 4.04 22.77 -9.61
C SER A 134 4.37 24.18 -10.04
N ARG A 135 4.01 25.16 -9.21
CA ARG A 135 4.35 26.56 -9.45
C ARG A 135 5.83 26.78 -9.13
N THR A 136 6.59 27.14 -10.15
CA THR A 136 7.98 27.59 -10.02
C THR A 136 8.07 29.11 -10.16
N GLU A 137 9.07 29.72 -9.53
CA GLU A 137 9.34 31.15 -9.68
C GLU A 137 10.14 31.44 -10.97
N GLY A 138 10.01 32.65 -11.51
CA GLY A 138 10.75 33.10 -12.69
C GLY A 138 9.96 33.08 -14.01
N ASP A 139 10.67 33.31 -15.11
CA ASP A 139 10.15 33.43 -16.49
C ASP A 139 10.42 32.20 -17.36
N ARG A 140 11.08 31.17 -16.81
CA ARG A 140 11.41 29.92 -17.48
C ARG A 140 10.45 28.80 -17.10
N TYR A 141 10.20 27.90 -18.06
CA TYR A 141 9.42 26.68 -17.84
C TYR A 141 10.34 25.54 -17.38
N LEU A 142 10.57 25.44 -16.06
CA LEU A 142 11.56 24.53 -15.46
C LEU A 142 11.22 23.04 -15.57
N TRP A 143 9.99 22.68 -15.97
CA TRP A 143 9.61 21.27 -16.11
C TRP A 143 10.40 20.50 -17.18
N LEU A 144 10.94 21.21 -18.17
CA LEU A 144 11.77 20.61 -19.22
C LEU A 144 13.25 20.49 -18.81
N ASP A 145 13.63 21.01 -17.64
CA ASP A 145 14.99 20.90 -17.15
C ASP A 145 15.17 19.55 -16.44
N ASP A 146 16.28 18.86 -16.73
CA ASP A 146 16.68 17.64 -16.03
C ASP A 146 17.21 17.97 -14.62
N PRO A 147 17.10 17.05 -13.65
CA PRO A 147 16.49 15.72 -13.76
C PRO A 147 14.99 15.72 -13.47
N TRP A 148 14.25 14.81 -14.11
CA TRP A 148 12.84 14.61 -13.79
C TRP A 148 12.66 13.87 -12.46
N PRO A 149 11.53 14.04 -11.77
CA PRO A 149 11.23 13.36 -10.50
C PRO A 149 11.34 11.82 -10.54
N TRP A 150 11.11 11.21 -11.70
CA TRP A 150 11.22 9.75 -11.92
C TRP A 150 12.58 9.31 -12.47
N ASP A 151 13.49 10.23 -12.74
CA ASP A 151 14.83 9.87 -13.20
C ASP A 151 15.61 9.21 -12.08
N TYR A 152 16.08 7.99 -12.33
CA TYR A 152 16.87 7.20 -11.39
C TYR A 152 18.18 7.88 -10.94
N GLN A 153 18.62 8.92 -11.65
CA GLN A 153 19.83 9.69 -11.33
C GLN A 153 19.52 11.01 -10.60
N GLY A 154 18.26 11.45 -10.55
CA GLY A 154 17.87 12.80 -10.11
C GLY A 154 17.76 13.02 -8.61
N ASN A 155 17.81 11.96 -7.79
CA ASN A 155 17.63 12.02 -6.33
C ASN A 155 18.74 11.24 -5.59
N LYS A 156 20.00 11.39 -6.04
CA LYS A 156 21.18 10.74 -5.43
C LYS A 156 22.00 11.74 -4.64
N ASP A 157 21.48 12.19 -3.50
CA ASP A 157 22.26 12.84 -2.45
C ASP A 157 22.11 12.05 -1.14
#